data_AF-A0A016WSY8-F1
#
_entry.id   AF-A0A016WSY8-F1
#
_cell.length_a   1.000
_cell.length_b   1.000
_cell.length_c   1.000
_cell.angle_alpha   90.00
_cell.angle_beta   90.00
_cell.angle_gamma   90.00
#
_symmetry.space_group_name_H-M   'P 1'
#
loop_
_entity.id
_entity.type
_entity.pdbx_description
1 polymer ?
#
loop_
_entity_poly.entity_id
_entity_poly.type
_entity_poly.pdbx_seq_one_letter_code
_entity_poly.pdbx_strand_id
1 'polypeptide(L)'
;MTRNSIMAANGIGSGARGAVERHACQGVDGSPPLALAVCHLCSIKKRSTARTPRSRRPAPAKTLLKSIECLDYPEFLDKHYEKIEPGIHKIHYTMTEYRAVIQDANLLLSSEKTLIDVDPPVVIVGDIHGQFNDLINMFLLIGRPPERRYLFLGDYVDRGMMSIECMMLLLAYKVCYPTSVYLLRGNHECARVNKKYGFWNECISHLGDQGETVWAMFQRCFNNMPVSALVATKILCMHGGLSPSLESLDDVRNTMKPVRNPFRGVINDMLWADPDMSILDWRTSTRGSGFAFGSHCTVSVGGGDPFTALTNTPRNRATRARIDIVSCQNSTPVADDNDSGACGAVARRHCRGRGWVNAIDAHCI
;
A
#
# COMPACT_ATOMS: atom_id res chain seq x y z
N MET A 1 -56.95 39.46 18.36
CA MET A 1 -56.80 40.15 19.66
C MET A 1 -55.44 39.78 20.24
N THR A 2 -54.67 40.82 20.61
CA THR A 2 -53.48 40.86 21.49
C THR A 2 -52.33 39.87 21.20
N ARG A 3 -51.25 40.25 20.50
CA ARG A 3 -50.10 41.10 20.93
C ARG A 3 -49.45 40.63 22.25
N ASN A 4 -48.20 40.19 22.17
CA ASN A 4 -47.10 41.02 22.67
C ASN A 4 -45.80 40.77 21.93
N SER A 5 -45.14 41.89 21.67
CA SER A 5 -43.94 42.10 20.86
C SER A 5 -42.74 42.38 21.77
N ILE A 6 -41.59 42.64 21.14
CA ILE A 6 -40.38 43.40 21.58
C ILE A 6 -39.14 42.49 21.48
N MET A 7 -38.05 42.85 20.80
CA MET A 7 -37.76 43.85 19.77
C MET A 7 -36.43 43.42 19.13
N ALA A 8 -36.27 43.78 17.86
CA ALA A 8 -35.03 43.70 17.11
C ALA A 8 -34.04 44.81 17.53
N ALA A 9 -32.75 44.54 17.34
CA ALA A 9 -31.75 45.56 17.03
C ALA A 9 -30.89 45.08 15.85
N ASN A 10 -30.90 45.90 14.80
CA ASN A 10 -30.21 45.77 13.52
C ASN A 10 -28.74 46.20 13.60
N GLY A 11 -27.95 45.76 12.61
CA GLY A 11 -26.66 46.37 12.21
C GLY A 11 -25.72 45.35 11.55
N ILE A 12 -25.91 45.01 10.27
CA ILE A 12 -25.15 45.51 9.10
C ILE A 12 -23.63 45.28 9.20
N GLY A 13 -23.08 44.46 8.30
CA GLY A 13 -21.62 44.36 8.10
C GLY A 13 -21.17 43.22 7.20
N SER A 14 -21.17 43.47 5.88
CA SER A 14 -20.18 43.06 4.85
C SER A 14 -19.46 41.70 4.91
N GLY A 15 -19.44 41.05 3.74
CA GLY A 15 -18.85 39.74 3.48
C GLY A 15 -17.40 39.50 3.90
N ALA A 16 -17.10 38.22 4.10
CA ALA A 16 -15.77 37.66 3.92
C ALA A 16 -15.94 36.22 3.41
N ARG A 17 -15.48 35.98 2.18
CA ARG A 17 -15.20 34.63 1.67
C ARG A 17 -14.14 34.03 2.58
N GLY A 18 -14.43 32.89 3.22
CA GLY A 18 -13.43 32.13 3.96
C GLY A 18 -12.38 31.62 2.99
N ALA A 19 -11.24 32.30 2.95
CA ALA A 19 -10.04 31.85 2.27
C ALA A 19 -9.49 30.65 3.05
N VAL A 20 -9.25 29.53 2.36
CA VAL A 20 -8.42 28.44 2.86
C VAL A 20 -7.00 29.00 2.99
N GLU A 21 -6.52 29.16 4.22
CA GLU A 21 -5.15 29.57 4.49
C GLU A 21 -4.17 28.53 3.93
N ARG A 22 -3.38 28.95 2.95
CA ARG A 22 -2.21 28.21 2.49
C ARG A 22 -1.16 28.32 3.60
N HIS A 23 -0.94 27.25 4.35
CA HIS A 23 0.18 27.20 5.27
C HIS A 23 1.48 27.06 4.47
N ALA A 24 2.19 28.18 4.33
CA ALA A 24 3.60 28.19 3.95
C ALA A 24 4.42 27.71 5.17
N CYS A 25 5.05 26.54 5.07
CA CYS A 25 5.97 26.03 6.08
C CYS A 25 7.27 26.85 6.07
N GLN A 26 7.43 27.76 7.02
CA GLN A 26 8.73 28.31 7.41
C GLN A 26 9.38 27.33 8.40
N GLY A 27 10.53 26.78 8.02
CA GLY A 27 11.32 25.87 8.85
C GLY A 27 12.05 26.60 9.98
N VAL A 28 11.93 26.06 11.18
CA VAL A 28 12.85 26.30 12.30
C VAL A 28 13.78 25.09 12.40
N ASP A 29 15.06 25.38 12.65
CA ASP A 29 16.20 24.46 12.83
C ASP A 29 16.91 23.94 11.55
N GLY A 30 17.68 24.84 10.94
CA GLY A 30 19.16 24.75 10.95
C GLY A 30 19.89 23.55 10.30
N SER A 31 19.24 22.68 9.54
CA SER A 31 19.90 21.64 8.71
C SER A 31 19.16 21.47 7.38
N PRO A 32 19.85 21.38 6.22
CA PRO A 32 19.16 21.35 4.94
C PRO A 32 18.35 20.05 4.78
N PRO A 33 17.08 20.11 4.33
CA PRO A 33 16.27 18.92 4.09
C PRO A 33 16.86 18.11 2.93
N LEU A 34 17.02 16.80 3.16
CA LEU A 34 17.56 15.82 2.22
C LEU A 34 16.57 15.47 1.08
N ALA A 35 15.94 16.49 0.48
CA ALA A 35 15.12 16.41 -0.72
C ALA A 35 15.85 16.94 -1.98
N LEU A 36 17.17 17.15 -1.91
CA LEU A 36 17.99 17.73 -2.99
C LEU A 36 19.15 16.82 -3.47
N ALA A 37 19.08 15.52 -3.25
CA ALA A 37 20.15 14.58 -3.60
C ALA A 37 20.06 13.99 -5.03
N VAL A 38 19.54 14.74 -6.01
CA VAL A 38 19.66 14.38 -7.44
C VAL A 38 20.34 15.47 -8.28
N CYS A 39 20.73 16.61 -7.71
CA CYS A 39 21.27 17.75 -8.48
C CYS A 39 22.76 18.11 -8.27
N HIS A 40 23.61 17.22 -7.74
CA HIS A 40 25.02 17.55 -7.50
C HIS A 40 26.03 16.50 -7.97
N LEU A 41 25.96 16.13 -9.25
CA LEU A 41 27.08 15.50 -9.96
C LEU A 41 27.21 16.08 -11.37
N CYS A 42 27.71 17.32 -11.45
CA CYS A 42 28.22 17.88 -12.70
C CYS A 42 29.38 18.84 -12.40
N SER A 43 30.61 18.31 -12.37
CA SER A 43 31.82 18.98 -12.92
C SER A 43 33.10 18.24 -12.55
N ILE A 44 33.55 17.28 -13.38
CA ILE A 44 34.99 17.09 -13.70
C ILE A 44 35.08 16.58 -15.15
N LYS A 45 35.93 17.22 -15.96
CA LYS A 45 36.12 17.02 -17.42
C LYS A 45 36.92 15.75 -17.78
N LYS A 46 36.47 15.13 -18.88
CA LYS A 46 37.05 14.18 -19.87
C LYS A 46 38.54 13.75 -19.81
N ARG A 47 38.78 12.45 -20.11
CA ARG A 47 39.64 11.88 -21.19
C ARG A 47 39.25 10.38 -21.43
N SER A 48 38.76 9.99 -22.63
CA SER A 48 39.41 9.14 -23.67
C SER A 48 39.91 7.76 -23.14
N THR A 49 39.61 6.55 -23.66
CA THR A 49 39.38 6.02 -25.03
C THR A 49 38.91 4.55 -24.98
N ALA A 50 38.47 4.01 -26.12
CA ALA A 50 38.32 2.58 -26.51
C ALA A 50 36.93 1.90 -26.37
N ARG A 51 36.64 1.05 -27.36
CA ARG A 51 35.32 0.71 -27.94
C ARG A 51 35.16 -0.83 -27.94
N THR A 52 34.06 -1.35 -27.40
CA THR A 52 33.64 -2.78 -27.48
C THR A 52 32.10 -2.88 -27.62
N PRO A 53 31.54 -3.98 -28.19
CA PRO A 53 30.23 -3.98 -28.83
C PRO A 53 29.04 -4.03 -27.86
N ARG A 54 27.90 -3.48 -28.34
CA ARG A 54 26.67 -3.15 -27.62
C ARG A 54 25.96 -4.38 -27.02
N SER A 55 25.92 -4.48 -25.69
CA SER A 55 24.73 -5.00 -25.00
C SER A 55 23.71 -3.86 -24.82
N ARG A 56 22.41 -4.17 -24.92
CA ARG A 56 21.34 -3.18 -24.67
C ARG A 56 21.41 -2.74 -23.22
N ARG A 57 22.04 -1.59 -22.95
CA ARG A 57 22.04 -0.94 -21.64
C ARG A 57 20.61 -0.51 -21.28
N PRO A 58 20.20 -0.63 -20.00
CA PRO A 58 19.00 0.05 -19.53
C PRO A 58 19.15 1.57 -19.75
N ALA A 59 18.03 2.26 -19.97
CA ALA A 59 18.03 3.68 -20.29
C ALA A 59 18.77 4.51 -19.22
N PRO A 60 19.53 5.56 -19.61
CA PRO A 60 20.28 6.37 -18.67
C PRO A 60 19.33 7.16 -17.74
N ALA A 61 19.71 7.33 -16.47
CA ALA A 61 18.97 8.06 -15.43
C ALA A 61 18.49 9.47 -15.82
N LYS A 62 19.08 10.11 -16.84
CA LYS A 62 18.62 11.41 -17.38
C LYS A 62 17.30 11.34 -18.16
N THR A 63 16.96 10.19 -18.75
CA THR A 63 15.66 9.98 -19.40
C THR A 63 14.56 9.72 -18.37
N LEU A 64 14.96 9.17 -17.21
CA LEU A 64 14.12 8.92 -16.05
C LEU A 64 13.56 10.19 -15.43
N LEU A 65 14.43 11.18 -15.24
CA LEU A 65 14.06 12.47 -14.63
C LEU A 65 13.11 13.29 -15.51
N LYS A 66 13.21 13.14 -16.84
CA LYS A 66 12.32 13.84 -17.78
C LYS A 66 10.88 13.32 -17.80
N SER A 67 10.61 12.09 -17.35
CA SER A 67 9.22 11.58 -17.28
C SER A 67 8.49 12.08 -16.02
N ILE A 68 9.24 12.31 -14.94
CA ILE A 68 8.73 12.75 -13.63
C ILE A 68 8.32 14.24 -13.63
N GLU A 69 8.84 15.05 -14.57
CA GLU A 69 8.64 16.51 -14.61
C GLU A 69 7.27 17.00 -15.15
N CYS A 70 6.31 16.12 -15.50
CA CYS A 70 5.10 16.55 -16.21
C CYS A 70 3.86 16.80 -15.34
N LEU A 71 3.80 16.27 -14.11
CA LEU A 71 2.62 16.35 -13.25
C LEU A 71 2.91 17.12 -11.98
N ASP A 72 2.07 18.10 -11.65
CA ASP A 72 2.06 18.75 -10.33
C ASP A 72 1.46 17.75 -9.33
N TYR A 73 2.32 16.96 -8.70
CA TYR A 73 1.91 15.94 -7.74
C TYR A 73 1.24 16.51 -6.49
N PRO A 74 1.68 17.62 -5.88
CA PRO A 74 0.94 18.29 -4.82
C PRO A 74 -0.51 18.61 -5.20
N GLU A 75 -0.74 19.29 -6.32
CA GLU A 75 -2.11 19.58 -6.80
C GLU A 75 -2.88 18.29 -7.10
N PHE A 76 -2.21 17.31 -7.71
CA PHE A 76 -2.80 16.00 -7.98
C PHE A 76 -3.23 15.27 -6.71
N LEU A 77 -2.48 15.36 -5.62
CA LEU A 77 -2.85 14.77 -4.34
C LEU A 77 -3.99 15.53 -3.69
N ASP A 78 -3.93 16.87 -3.68
CA ASP A 78 -4.94 17.72 -3.04
C ASP A 78 -6.34 17.52 -3.64
N LYS A 79 -6.44 17.28 -4.96
CA LYS A 79 -7.73 17.01 -5.62
C LYS A 79 -8.51 15.81 -5.04
N HIS A 80 -7.83 14.87 -4.37
CA HIS A 80 -8.47 13.71 -3.74
C HIS A 80 -9.18 14.07 -2.42
N TYR A 81 -8.95 15.27 -1.89
CA TYR A 81 -9.44 15.72 -0.60
C TYR A 81 -10.39 16.92 -0.66
N GLU A 82 -10.53 17.58 -1.81
CA GLU A 82 -11.26 18.85 -1.92
C GLU A 82 -12.80 18.72 -1.87
N LYS A 83 -13.37 17.57 -2.24
CA LYS A 83 -14.84 17.39 -2.33
C LYS A 83 -15.30 15.98 -1.94
N ILE A 84 -15.46 15.77 -0.63
CA ILE A 84 -16.07 14.57 -0.05
C ILE A 84 -17.59 14.85 0.09
N GLU A 85 -18.35 14.71 -1.00
CA GLU A 85 -19.81 14.97 -1.02
C GLU A 85 -20.64 13.69 -0.82
N PRO A 86 -21.63 13.64 0.09
CA PRO A 86 -22.42 12.43 0.37
C PRO A 86 -22.87 11.68 -0.91
N GLY A 87 -22.30 10.50 -1.18
CA GLY A 87 -22.46 9.77 -2.44
C GLY A 87 -21.17 9.06 -2.88
N ILE A 88 -21.10 8.61 -4.14
CA ILE A 88 -19.88 8.00 -4.72
C ILE A 88 -18.93 9.14 -5.15
N HIS A 89 -17.80 9.31 -4.45
CA HIS A 89 -16.82 10.37 -4.72
C HIS A 89 -15.92 10.04 -5.93
N LYS A 90 -16.47 10.00 -7.14
CA LYS A 90 -15.64 9.69 -8.31
C LYS A 90 -14.70 10.85 -8.65
N ILE A 91 -13.42 10.54 -8.80
CA ILE A 91 -12.42 11.50 -9.23
C ILE A 91 -12.19 11.33 -10.72
N HIS A 92 -12.24 12.43 -11.46
CA HIS A 92 -11.90 12.42 -12.88
C HIS A 92 -10.38 12.56 -13.05
N TYR A 93 -9.80 11.67 -13.85
CA TYR A 93 -8.39 11.71 -14.23
C TYR A 93 -8.29 11.82 -15.75
N THR A 94 -7.45 12.73 -16.20
CA THR A 94 -7.03 12.83 -17.60
C THR A 94 -6.11 11.66 -17.97
N MET A 95 -6.03 11.34 -19.26
CA MET A 95 -5.13 10.29 -19.73
C MET A 95 -3.65 10.63 -19.47
N THR A 96 -3.30 11.92 -19.40
CA THR A 96 -1.95 12.38 -19.02
C THR A 96 -1.64 12.03 -17.58
N GLU A 97 -2.58 12.26 -16.66
CA GLU A 97 -2.43 11.89 -15.24
C GLU A 97 -2.30 10.38 -15.05
N TYR A 98 -3.17 9.57 -15.69
CA TYR A 98 -3.03 8.12 -15.68
C TYR A 98 -1.65 7.68 -16.15
N ARG A 99 -1.15 8.28 -17.25
CA ARG A 99 0.16 7.93 -17.79
C ARG A 99 1.28 8.30 -16.84
N ALA A 100 1.31 9.54 -16.35
CA ALA A 100 2.36 10.02 -15.46
C ALA A 100 2.43 9.17 -14.19
N VAL A 101 1.33 9.10 -13.42
CA VAL A 101 1.30 8.42 -12.11
C VAL A 101 1.66 6.94 -12.24
N ILE A 102 1.03 6.22 -13.17
CA ILE A 102 1.27 4.77 -13.29
C ILE A 102 2.67 4.48 -13.81
N GLN A 103 3.20 5.28 -14.74
CA GLN A 103 4.54 5.04 -15.31
C GLN A 103 5.65 5.37 -14.31
N ASP A 104 5.55 6.50 -13.62
CA ASP A 104 6.54 6.90 -12.62
C ASP A 104 6.54 5.92 -11.44
N ALA A 105 5.36 5.51 -10.95
CA ALA A 105 5.27 4.52 -9.89
C ALA A 105 5.78 3.14 -10.34
N ASN A 106 5.40 2.69 -11.55
CA ASN A 106 5.90 1.41 -12.10
C ASN A 106 7.43 1.39 -12.19
N LEU A 107 8.02 2.51 -12.60
CA LEU A 107 9.46 2.64 -12.68
C LEU A 107 10.12 2.55 -11.30
N LEU A 108 9.59 3.28 -10.33
CA LEU A 108 10.09 3.25 -8.97
C LEU A 108 9.98 1.85 -8.36
N LEU A 109 8.80 1.24 -8.45
CA LEU A 109 8.54 -0.12 -7.98
C LEU A 109 9.44 -1.13 -8.69
N SER A 110 9.74 -0.98 -9.98
CA SER A 110 10.66 -1.88 -10.69
C SER A 110 12.10 -1.87 -10.16
N SER A 111 12.51 -0.76 -9.53
CA SER A 111 13.84 -0.60 -8.93
C SER A 111 13.94 -1.15 -7.50
N GLU A 112 12.80 -1.30 -6.80
CA GLU A 112 12.76 -1.89 -5.46
C GLU A 112 13.06 -3.38 -5.51
N LYS A 113 13.42 -3.98 -4.39
CA LYS A 113 13.56 -5.45 -4.27
C LYS A 113 12.18 -6.10 -4.17
N THR A 114 12.13 -7.43 -4.28
CA THR A 114 10.90 -8.21 -4.04
C THR A 114 10.60 -8.35 -2.54
N LEU A 115 11.66 -8.38 -1.71
CA LEU A 115 11.61 -8.19 -0.26
C LEU A 115 12.23 -6.83 0.09
N ILE A 116 11.44 -5.90 0.62
CA ILE A 116 11.88 -4.54 0.98
C ILE A 116 12.12 -4.41 2.49
N ASP A 117 13.03 -3.52 2.89
CA ASP A 117 13.26 -3.19 4.30
C ASP A 117 12.49 -1.91 4.65
N VAL A 118 11.86 -1.89 5.84
CA VAL A 118 11.02 -0.78 6.30
C VAL A 118 11.40 -0.37 7.71
N ASP A 119 11.71 0.92 7.88
CA ASP A 119 12.04 1.48 9.20
C ASP A 119 10.79 1.86 9.99
N PRO A 120 10.76 1.62 11.31
CA PRO A 120 9.73 2.15 12.20
C PRO A 120 9.96 3.66 12.48
N PRO A 121 8.94 4.41 12.92
CA PRO A 121 7.54 4.00 13.11
C PRO A 121 6.82 3.85 11.77
N VAL A 122 5.93 2.85 11.66
CA VAL A 122 5.13 2.60 10.45
C VAL A 122 3.73 2.10 10.79
N VAL A 123 2.73 2.61 10.09
CA VAL A 123 1.36 2.12 10.12
C VAL A 123 1.22 1.03 9.07
N ILE A 124 0.88 -0.18 9.50
CA ILE A 124 0.67 -1.33 8.61
C ILE A 124 -0.81 -1.41 8.27
N VAL A 125 -1.14 -1.41 6.98
CA VAL A 125 -2.51 -1.34 6.48
C VAL A 125 -2.84 -2.59 5.67
N GLY A 126 -3.94 -3.25 6.05
CA GLY A 126 -4.46 -4.42 5.34
C GLY A 126 -5.21 -4.09 4.05
N ASP A 127 -6.17 -4.95 3.69
CA ASP A 127 -6.96 -4.84 2.45
C ASP A 127 -7.72 -3.50 2.34
N ILE A 128 -7.81 -2.98 1.11
CA ILE A 128 -8.57 -1.77 0.78
C ILE A 128 -9.77 -2.08 -0.13
N HIS A 129 -9.60 -2.98 -1.11
CA HIS A 129 -10.68 -3.46 -1.98
C HIS A 129 -11.59 -2.36 -2.56
N GLY A 130 -10.99 -1.32 -3.15
CA GLY A 130 -11.73 -0.23 -3.79
C GLY A 130 -12.61 0.60 -2.86
N GLN A 131 -12.36 0.58 -1.55
CA GLN A 131 -13.05 1.39 -0.54
C GLN A 131 -12.39 2.77 -0.37
N PHE A 132 -12.42 3.59 -1.42
CA PHE A 132 -11.69 4.86 -1.48
C PHE A 132 -12.06 5.85 -0.36
N ASN A 133 -13.36 5.95 -0.02
CA ASN A 133 -13.80 6.85 1.03
C ASN A 133 -13.23 6.47 2.40
N ASP A 134 -13.13 5.16 2.68
CA ASP A 134 -12.55 4.66 3.92
C ASP A 134 -11.03 4.90 3.96
N LEU A 135 -10.35 4.76 2.81
CA LEU A 135 -8.94 5.11 2.67
C LEU A 135 -8.68 6.60 2.95
N ILE A 136 -9.51 7.50 2.41
CA ILE A 136 -9.41 8.94 2.67
C ILE A 136 -9.67 9.24 4.16
N ASN A 137 -10.72 8.66 4.74
CA ASN A 137 -11.02 8.84 6.16
C ASN A 137 -9.87 8.35 7.05
N MET A 138 -9.23 7.24 6.70
CA MET A 138 -8.03 6.75 7.40
C MET A 138 -6.90 7.79 7.36
N PHE A 139 -6.58 8.36 6.19
CA PHE A 139 -5.56 9.39 6.09
C PHE A 139 -5.92 10.69 6.84
N LEU A 140 -7.19 11.08 6.86
CA LEU A 140 -7.65 12.24 7.63
C LEU A 140 -7.58 12.02 9.15
N LEU A 141 -7.81 10.79 9.62
CA LEU A 141 -7.80 10.44 11.03
C LEU A 141 -6.39 10.20 11.59
N ILE A 142 -5.54 9.48 10.84
CA ILE A 142 -4.21 9.04 11.30
C ILE A 142 -3.12 10.07 10.92
N GLY A 143 -3.27 10.73 9.77
CA GLY A 143 -2.32 11.67 9.19
C GLY A 143 -1.86 11.24 7.79
N ARG A 144 -1.53 12.20 6.93
CA ARG A 144 -1.11 11.92 5.55
C ARG A 144 0.39 11.57 5.49
N PRO A 145 0.87 10.98 4.39
CA PRO A 145 2.28 11.02 4.05
C PRO A 145 2.72 12.46 3.67
N PRO A 146 3.92 12.91 4.04
CA PRO A 146 4.99 12.15 4.71
C PRO A 146 4.94 12.19 6.24
N GLU A 147 3.98 12.88 6.86
CA GLU A 147 3.89 13.01 8.32
C GLU A 147 3.76 11.65 9.02
N ARG A 148 3.14 10.68 8.34
CA ARG A 148 3.06 9.28 8.75
C ARG A 148 3.59 8.35 7.66
N ARG A 149 4.30 7.31 8.10
CA ARG A 149 4.81 6.23 7.23
C ARG A 149 3.80 5.09 7.18
N TYR A 150 3.57 4.56 5.99
CA TYR A 150 2.60 3.51 5.73
C TYR A 150 3.21 2.33 4.99
N LEU A 151 2.90 1.12 5.44
CA LEU A 151 3.13 -0.13 4.75
C LEU A 151 1.79 -0.78 4.42
N PHE A 152 1.41 -0.74 3.15
CA PHE A 152 0.21 -1.44 2.68
C PHE A 152 0.55 -2.85 2.26
N LEU A 153 -0.29 -3.80 2.66
CA LEU A 153 -0.04 -5.22 2.48
C LEU A 153 -0.65 -5.81 1.20
N GLY A 154 -1.31 -5.01 0.36
CA GLY A 154 -1.90 -5.45 -0.91
C GLY A 154 -3.43 -5.36 -0.94
N ASP A 155 -4.03 -5.92 -1.98
CA ASP A 155 -5.48 -6.00 -2.19
C ASP A 155 -6.15 -4.62 -2.19
N TYR A 156 -5.68 -3.79 -3.11
CA TYR A 156 -6.19 -2.44 -3.32
C TYR A 156 -7.44 -2.41 -4.17
N VAL A 157 -7.55 -3.36 -5.09
CA VAL A 157 -8.56 -3.40 -6.16
C VAL A 157 -9.59 -4.51 -5.97
N ASP A 158 -10.61 -4.49 -6.82
CA ASP A 158 -11.77 -5.40 -6.83
C ASP A 158 -12.68 -5.24 -5.60
N ARG A 159 -13.85 -5.91 -5.66
CA ARG A 159 -14.95 -5.91 -4.66
C ARG A 159 -15.66 -4.56 -4.49
N GLY A 160 -14.91 -3.50 -4.23
CA GLY A 160 -15.41 -2.12 -4.20
C GLY A 160 -15.58 -1.53 -5.60
N MET A 161 -16.12 -0.31 -5.65
CA MET A 161 -16.46 0.39 -6.90
C MET A 161 -15.46 1.50 -7.26
N MET A 162 -14.43 1.72 -6.45
CA MET A 162 -13.49 2.84 -6.56
C MET A 162 -12.03 2.38 -6.46
N SER A 163 -11.72 1.28 -7.14
CA SER A 163 -10.36 0.72 -7.17
C SER A 163 -9.40 1.65 -7.92
N ILE A 164 -9.86 2.32 -8.97
CA ILE A 164 -9.06 3.26 -9.76
C ILE A 164 -8.62 4.42 -8.86
N GLU A 165 -9.52 5.01 -8.09
CA GLU A 165 -9.20 6.12 -7.18
C GLU A 165 -8.23 5.68 -6.08
N CYS A 166 -8.44 4.50 -5.49
CA CYS A 166 -7.49 3.94 -4.51
C CYS A 166 -6.08 3.84 -5.09
N MET A 167 -5.96 3.24 -6.29
CA MET A 167 -4.66 3.06 -6.91
C MET A 167 -4.01 4.37 -7.35
N MET A 168 -4.76 5.29 -7.95
CA MET A 168 -4.22 6.58 -8.40
C MET A 168 -3.68 7.40 -7.21
N LEU A 169 -4.39 7.42 -6.08
CA LEU A 169 -3.94 8.07 -4.86
C LEU A 169 -2.67 7.41 -4.29
N LEU A 170 -2.70 6.09 -4.09
CA LEU A 170 -1.60 5.35 -3.47
C LEU A 170 -0.32 5.37 -4.32
N LEU A 171 -0.44 5.26 -5.65
CA LEU A 171 0.71 5.36 -6.55
C LEU A 171 1.28 6.78 -6.57
N ALA A 172 0.44 7.82 -6.56
CA ALA A 172 0.92 9.20 -6.47
C ALA A 172 1.67 9.45 -5.15
N TYR A 173 1.13 8.98 -4.03
CA TYR A 173 1.83 9.01 -2.74
C TYR A 173 3.15 8.24 -2.76
N LYS A 174 3.19 7.07 -3.42
CA LYS A 174 4.43 6.28 -3.57
C LYS A 174 5.49 7.04 -4.37
N VAL A 175 5.10 7.76 -5.41
CA VAL A 175 6.02 8.59 -6.21
C VAL A 175 6.54 9.77 -5.40
N CYS A 176 5.67 10.45 -4.65
CA CYS A 176 6.04 11.63 -3.85
C CYS A 176 6.93 11.28 -2.65
N TYR A 177 6.59 10.18 -1.96
CA TYR A 177 7.19 9.82 -0.68
C TYR A 177 7.63 8.35 -0.66
N PRO A 178 8.59 7.95 -1.51
CA PRO A 178 8.95 6.54 -1.68
C PRO A 178 9.54 5.87 -0.44
N THR A 179 10.05 6.66 0.51
CA THR A 179 10.56 6.21 1.81
C THR A 179 9.50 6.28 2.93
N SER A 180 8.32 6.86 2.67
CA SER A 180 7.23 6.93 3.64
C SER A 180 6.03 6.08 3.24
N VAL A 181 5.90 5.70 1.97
CA VAL A 181 4.81 4.85 1.48
C VAL A 181 5.38 3.61 0.82
N TYR A 182 5.01 2.45 1.35
CA TYR A 182 5.41 1.15 0.85
C TYR A 182 4.15 0.38 0.43
N LEU A 183 4.17 -0.16 -0.79
CA LEU A 183 3.04 -0.87 -1.37
C LEU A 183 3.46 -2.31 -1.69
N LEU A 184 2.98 -3.27 -0.93
CA LEU A 184 3.14 -4.69 -1.24
C LEU A 184 2.07 -5.14 -2.23
N ARG A 185 2.33 -6.26 -2.89
CA ARG A 185 1.40 -6.88 -3.82
C ARG A 185 0.45 -7.82 -3.07
N GLY A 186 -0.85 -7.71 -3.34
CA GLY A 186 -1.86 -8.70 -2.95
C GLY A 186 -2.17 -9.68 -4.08
N ASN A 187 -3.04 -10.66 -3.82
CA ASN A 187 -3.48 -11.58 -4.88
C ASN A 187 -4.43 -10.90 -5.88
N HIS A 188 -5.13 -9.85 -5.47
CA HIS A 188 -5.99 -9.05 -6.36
C HIS A 188 -5.17 -8.17 -7.33
N GLU A 189 -3.90 -7.88 -7.07
CA GLU A 189 -2.98 -7.25 -8.04
C GLU A 189 -2.41 -8.26 -9.07
N CYS A 190 -3.26 -9.16 -9.54
CA CYS A 190 -2.96 -10.18 -10.56
C CYS A 190 -4.00 -10.13 -11.69
N ALA A 191 -3.53 -10.17 -12.94
CA ALA A 191 -4.40 -9.99 -14.12
C ALA A 191 -5.52 -11.03 -14.19
N ARG A 192 -5.23 -12.26 -13.77
CA ARG A 192 -6.22 -13.34 -13.74
C ARG A 192 -7.33 -13.08 -12.72
N VAL A 193 -6.98 -12.46 -11.59
CA VAL A 193 -7.89 -12.21 -10.47
C VAL A 193 -8.72 -10.97 -10.76
N ASN A 194 -8.07 -9.86 -11.06
CA ASN A 194 -8.76 -8.58 -11.25
C ASN A 194 -9.54 -8.45 -12.56
N LYS A 195 -9.28 -9.34 -13.52
CA LYS A 195 -10.16 -9.52 -14.68
C LYS A 195 -11.48 -10.20 -14.33
N LYS A 196 -11.49 -11.04 -13.28
CA LYS A 196 -12.67 -11.77 -12.83
C LYS A 196 -13.48 -11.01 -11.78
N TYR A 197 -12.83 -10.26 -10.88
CA TYR A 197 -13.46 -9.76 -9.65
C TYR A 197 -13.82 -8.27 -9.63
N GLY A 198 -13.63 -7.54 -10.72
CA GLY A 198 -14.27 -6.25 -10.93
C GLY A 198 -13.39 -5.16 -11.54
N PHE A 199 -12.09 -5.13 -11.25
CA PHE A 199 -11.23 -4.00 -11.61
C PHE A 199 -11.10 -3.81 -13.12
N TRP A 200 -10.99 -4.90 -13.89
CA TRP A 200 -10.99 -4.80 -15.35
C TRP A 200 -12.31 -4.19 -15.85
N ASN A 201 -13.45 -4.66 -15.35
CA ASN A 201 -14.77 -4.11 -15.71
C ASN A 201 -14.89 -2.63 -15.31
N GLU A 202 -14.35 -2.24 -14.15
CA GLU A 202 -14.29 -0.86 -13.68
C GLU A 202 -13.52 0.02 -14.68
N CYS A 203 -12.32 -0.40 -15.08
CA CYS A 203 -11.52 0.29 -16.11
C CYS A 203 -12.28 0.43 -17.44
N ILE A 204 -12.87 -0.64 -17.96
CA ILE A 204 -13.62 -0.59 -19.23
C ILE A 204 -14.84 0.33 -19.11
N SER A 205 -15.62 0.17 -18.04
CA SER A 205 -16.85 0.93 -17.85
C SER A 205 -16.61 2.42 -17.62
N HIS A 206 -15.54 2.79 -16.93
CA HIS A 206 -15.27 4.19 -16.59
C HIS A 206 -14.49 4.93 -17.70
N LEU A 207 -13.66 4.23 -18.46
CA LEU A 207 -12.72 4.84 -19.41
C LEU A 207 -13.03 4.54 -20.88
N GLY A 208 -14.06 3.73 -21.15
CA GLY A 208 -14.45 3.34 -22.50
C GLY A 208 -13.29 2.72 -23.27
N ASP A 209 -13.02 3.24 -24.47
CA ASP A 209 -11.96 2.75 -25.37
C ASP A 209 -10.55 2.82 -24.75
N GLN A 210 -10.33 3.66 -23.73
CA GLN A 210 -9.04 3.76 -23.05
C GLN A 210 -8.89 2.76 -21.89
N GLY A 211 -9.96 2.09 -21.47
CA GLY A 211 -9.97 1.23 -20.29
C GLY A 211 -9.00 0.07 -20.37
N GLU A 212 -8.93 -0.62 -21.51
CA GLU A 212 -7.99 -1.73 -21.72
C GLU A 212 -6.53 -1.25 -21.63
N THR A 213 -6.26 -0.05 -22.16
CA THR A 213 -4.92 0.55 -22.13
C THR A 213 -4.49 0.89 -20.71
N VAL A 214 -5.37 1.54 -19.93
CA VAL A 214 -5.09 1.91 -18.54
C VAL A 214 -4.98 0.67 -17.65
N TRP A 215 -5.87 -0.32 -17.80
CA TRP A 215 -5.76 -1.59 -17.10
C TRP A 215 -4.43 -2.28 -17.40
N ALA A 216 -4.01 -2.36 -18.67
CA ALA A 216 -2.72 -2.93 -19.03
C ALA A 216 -1.53 -2.18 -18.41
N MET A 217 -1.64 -0.88 -18.20
CA MET A 217 -0.64 -0.09 -17.47
C MET A 217 -0.58 -0.46 -15.99
N PHE A 218 -1.73 -0.56 -15.31
CA PHE A 218 -1.80 -1.07 -13.94
C PHE A 218 -1.21 -2.47 -13.82
N GLN A 219 -1.52 -3.38 -14.75
CA GLN A 219 -0.95 -4.73 -14.73
C GLN A 219 0.58 -4.73 -14.83
N ARG A 220 1.17 -3.83 -15.62
CA ARG A 220 2.64 -3.68 -15.67
C ARG A 220 3.20 -3.22 -14.33
N CYS A 221 2.54 -2.23 -13.70
CA CYS A 221 2.88 -1.72 -12.38
C CYS A 221 2.80 -2.81 -11.30
N PHE A 222 1.67 -3.53 -11.24
CA PHE A 222 1.43 -4.62 -10.29
C PHE A 222 2.46 -5.74 -10.39
N ASN A 223 2.93 -6.06 -11.60
CA ASN A 223 3.97 -7.07 -11.78
C ASN A 223 5.34 -6.68 -11.22
N ASN A 224 5.55 -5.39 -10.90
CA ASN A 224 6.78 -4.86 -10.31
C ASN A 224 6.68 -4.55 -8.82
N MET A 225 5.51 -4.73 -8.20
CA MET A 225 5.33 -4.49 -6.77
C MET A 225 6.14 -5.50 -5.93
N PRO A 226 6.77 -5.06 -4.82
CA PRO A 226 7.30 -5.97 -3.81
C PRO A 226 6.26 -6.95 -3.28
N VAL A 227 6.68 -8.12 -2.85
CA VAL A 227 5.79 -9.19 -2.34
C VAL A 227 5.78 -9.20 -0.81
N SER A 228 6.90 -8.84 -0.18
CA SER A 228 7.01 -8.79 1.26
C SER A 228 7.88 -7.62 1.74
N ALA A 229 7.72 -7.29 3.01
CA ALA A 229 8.54 -6.32 3.71
C ALA A 229 9.10 -6.92 5.00
N LEU A 230 10.29 -6.47 5.41
CA LEU A 230 10.86 -6.75 6.71
C LEU A 230 10.92 -5.43 7.51
N VAL A 231 10.02 -5.28 8.47
CA VAL A 231 9.97 -4.10 9.34
C VAL A 231 10.96 -4.27 10.48
N ALA A 232 11.82 -3.27 10.68
CA ALA A 232 12.85 -3.25 11.74
C ALA A 232 13.71 -4.52 11.80
N THR A 233 13.94 -5.19 10.67
CA THR A 233 14.63 -6.49 10.56
C THR A 233 14.00 -7.65 11.36
N LYS A 234 12.78 -7.45 11.87
CA LYS A 234 12.14 -8.32 12.86
C LYS A 234 10.72 -8.75 12.50
N ILE A 235 9.97 -8.00 11.70
CA ILE A 235 8.59 -8.36 11.39
C ILE A 235 8.47 -8.59 9.90
N LEU A 236 8.15 -9.83 9.51
CA LEU A 236 7.92 -10.19 8.12
C LEU A 236 6.46 -9.93 7.76
N CYS A 237 6.26 -8.99 6.85
CA CYS A 237 4.95 -8.58 6.37
C CYS A 237 4.74 -9.07 4.95
N MET A 238 3.57 -9.64 4.66
CA MET A 238 3.15 -10.06 3.32
C MET A 238 1.62 -10.06 3.23
N HIS A 239 1.07 -10.21 2.03
CA HIS A 239 -0.38 -10.25 1.87
C HIS A 239 -1.01 -11.51 2.48
N GLY A 240 -0.60 -12.69 2.00
CA GLY A 240 -1.17 -13.99 2.38
C GLY A 240 -0.45 -14.63 3.55
N GLY A 241 0.61 -15.40 3.27
CA GLY A 241 1.23 -16.21 4.32
C GLY A 241 2.46 -16.99 3.89
N LEU A 242 2.91 -17.93 4.72
CA LEU A 242 4.11 -18.70 4.41
C LEU A 242 3.89 -19.68 3.25
N SER A 243 5.00 -20.09 2.62
CA SER A 243 5.03 -21.18 1.64
C SER A 243 5.77 -22.38 2.21
N PRO A 244 5.34 -23.63 1.95
CA PRO A 244 6.12 -24.82 2.30
C PRO A 244 7.44 -24.91 1.53
N SER A 245 7.56 -24.16 0.42
CA SER A 245 8.78 -24.07 -0.38
C SER A 245 9.65 -22.86 -0.02
N LEU A 246 9.29 -22.09 1.01
CA LEU A 246 10.08 -20.96 1.49
C LEU A 246 11.08 -21.47 2.54
N GLU A 247 12.32 -21.66 2.13
CA GLU A 247 13.40 -22.14 3.01
C GLU A 247 14.13 -20.96 3.64
N SER A 248 14.34 -19.89 2.87
CA SER A 248 15.01 -18.66 3.29
C SER A 248 14.31 -17.42 2.75
N LEU A 249 14.44 -16.29 3.45
CA LEU A 249 14.04 -14.99 2.89
C LEU A 249 14.77 -14.64 1.59
N ASP A 250 15.91 -15.28 1.31
CA ASP A 250 16.63 -15.14 0.05
C ASP A 250 15.84 -15.68 -1.16
N ASP A 251 14.93 -16.64 -0.96
CA ASP A 251 14.06 -17.16 -2.03
C ASP A 251 13.16 -16.03 -2.59
N VAL A 252 12.69 -15.16 -1.69
CA VAL A 252 11.91 -13.98 -2.06
C VAL A 252 12.81 -12.85 -2.52
N ARG A 253 13.87 -12.56 -1.77
CA ARG A 253 14.80 -11.45 -2.03
C ARG A 253 15.42 -11.53 -3.43
N ASN A 254 15.76 -12.73 -3.88
CA ASN A 254 16.41 -12.99 -5.17
C ASN A 254 15.43 -13.22 -6.33
N THR A 255 14.12 -13.18 -6.08
CA THR A 255 13.12 -13.27 -7.14
C THR A 255 13.23 -12.07 -8.08
N MET A 256 13.45 -12.34 -9.37
CA MET A 256 13.53 -11.31 -10.41
C MET A 256 12.16 -10.72 -10.74
N LYS A 257 12.11 -9.40 -10.90
CA LYS A 257 10.93 -8.67 -11.39
C LYS A 257 11.06 -8.39 -12.90
N PRO A 258 9.94 -8.33 -13.66
CA PRO A 258 8.55 -8.43 -13.21
C PRO A 258 8.09 -9.86 -12.93
N VAL A 259 7.34 -10.06 -11.86
CA VAL A 259 6.68 -11.35 -11.56
C VAL A 259 5.31 -11.35 -12.22
N ARG A 260 5.14 -12.09 -13.32
CA ARG A 260 3.87 -12.14 -14.06
C ARG A 260 3.04 -13.35 -13.65
N ASN A 261 1.81 -13.12 -13.21
CA ASN A 261 0.79 -14.15 -12.93
C ASN A 261 1.37 -15.40 -12.25
N PRO A 262 1.86 -15.30 -11.00
CA PRO A 262 2.33 -16.48 -10.29
C PRO A 262 1.17 -17.48 -10.15
N PHE A 263 1.43 -18.75 -10.48
CA PHE A 263 0.45 -19.84 -10.41
C PHE A 263 0.79 -20.87 -9.33
N ARG A 264 2.06 -20.95 -8.94
CA ARG A 264 2.62 -21.89 -7.95
C ARG A 264 3.96 -21.38 -7.42
N GLY A 265 4.42 -21.97 -6.32
CA GLY A 265 5.71 -21.67 -5.70
C GLY A 265 5.64 -20.49 -4.73
N VAL A 266 6.78 -20.15 -4.15
CA VAL A 266 6.90 -19.21 -3.02
C VAL A 266 6.09 -17.93 -3.19
N ILE A 267 6.23 -17.23 -4.32
CA ILE A 267 5.50 -15.97 -4.54
C ILE A 267 3.99 -16.19 -4.65
N ASN A 268 3.53 -17.28 -5.29
CA ASN A 268 2.10 -17.58 -5.33
C ASN A 268 1.57 -17.79 -3.92
N ASP A 269 2.25 -18.62 -3.15
CA ASP A 269 1.78 -18.99 -1.81
C ASP A 269 1.83 -17.77 -0.88
N MET A 270 2.84 -16.91 -0.99
CA MET A 270 2.89 -15.65 -0.22
C MET A 270 1.75 -14.68 -0.52
N LEU A 271 1.12 -14.78 -1.68
CA LEU A 271 -0.06 -14.00 -2.03
C LEU A 271 -1.37 -14.71 -1.67
N TRP A 272 -1.37 -16.02 -1.41
CA TRP A 272 -2.62 -16.81 -1.31
C TRP A 272 -2.76 -17.64 -0.04
N ALA A 273 -1.69 -17.84 0.72
CA ALA A 273 -1.70 -18.70 1.89
C ALA A 273 -2.45 -18.06 3.05
N ASP A 274 -3.14 -18.88 3.83
CA ASP A 274 -3.95 -18.47 4.97
C ASP A 274 -3.37 -19.07 6.26
N PRO A 275 -3.30 -18.32 7.38
CA PRO A 275 -3.05 -18.94 8.67
C PRO A 275 -4.26 -19.79 9.09
N ASP A 276 -4.02 -20.99 9.61
CA ASP A 276 -5.09 -21.81 10.20
C ASP A 276 -4.67 -22.37 11.56
N MET A 277 -5.34 -21.88 12.59
CA MET A 277 -5.10 -22.25 13.98
C MET A 277 -5.59 -23.64 14.36
N SER A 278 -6.42 -24.27 13.51
CA SER A 278 -6.91 -25.63 13.71
C SER A 278 -5.91 -26.70 13.27
N ILE A 279 -4.82 -26.31 12.62
CA ILE A 279 -3.77 -27.22 12.16
C ILE A 279 -2.41 -26.84 12.76
N LEU A 280 -1.51 -27.82 12.81
CA LEU A 280 -0.14 -27.60 13.28
C LEU A 280 0.79 -27.26 12.11
N ASP A 281 0.68 -27.99 11.01
CA ASP A 281 1.56 -27.90 9.84
C ASP A 281 0.80 -27.35 8.61
N TRP A 282 1.10 -27.88 7.43
CA TRP A 282 0.55 -27.44 6.15
C TRP A 282 -0.72 -28.19 5.77
N ARG A 283 -1.65 -27.48 5.14
CA ARG A 283 -2.80 -28.08 4.44
C ARG A 283 -3.00 -27.38 3.10
N THR A 284 -3.54 -28.07 2.11
CA THR A 284 -3.95 -27.42 0.86
C THR A 284 -5.04 -26.38 1.15
N SER A 285 -4.93 -25.20 0.52
CA SER A 285 -5.92 -24.13 0.73
C SER A 285 -7.26 -24.50 0.07
N THR A 286 -8.37 -24.17 0.75
CA THR A 286 -9.72 -24.27 0.20
C THR A 286 -9.98 -23.25 -0.90
N ARG A 287 -9.14 -22.22 -1.04
CA ARG A 287 -9.20 -21.22 -2.11
C ARG A 287 -8.82 -21.77 -3.49
N GLY A 288 -8.30 -23.01 -3.55
CA GLY A 288 -7.82 -23.63 -4.78
C GLY A 288 -6.45 -23.08 -5.26
N SER A 289 -5.78 -22.28 -4.44
CA SER A 289 -4.40 -21.82 -4.64
C SER A 289 -3.75 -21.53 -3.28
N GLY A 290 -2.45 -21.83 -3.15
CA GLY A 290 -1.71 -21.67 -1.91
C GLY A 290 -2.00 -22.76 -0.88
N PHE A 291 -1.60 -22.50 0.36
CA PHE A 291 -1.68 -23.42 1.49
C PHE A 291 -2.30 -22.74 2.71
N ALA A 292 -2.92 -23.53 3.58
CA ALA A 292 -3.11 -23.13 4.96
C ALA A 292 -1.88 -23.54 5.79
N PHE A 293 -1.48 -22.72 6.75
CA PHE A 293 -0.32 -22.99 7.60
C PHE A 293 -0.63 -22.81 9.09
N GLY A 294 -0.19 -23.76 9.89
CA GLY A 294 -0.37 -23.78 11.34
C GLY A 294 0.80 -23.19 12.12
N SER A 295 0.67 -23.24 13.45
CA SER A 295 1.64 -22.63 14.38
C SER A 295 3.05 -23.26 14.37
N HIS A 296 3.22 -24.46 13.81
CA HIS A 296 4.54 -25.10 13.69
C HIS A 296 5.28 -24.70 12.42
N CYS A 297 4.60 -24.09 11.44
CA CYS A 297 5.22 -23.65 10.21
C CYS A 297 6.20 -22.50 10.49
N THR A 298 7.47 -22.71 10.13
CA THR A 298 8.57 -21.79 10.41
C THR A 298 9.39 -21.50 9.17
N VAL A 299 9.92 -20.28 9.03
CA VAL A 299 10.91 -19.94 7.99
C VAL A 299 12.28 -19.76 8.62
N SER A 300 13.39 -19.96 7.90
CA SER A 300 14.73 -19.61 8.39
C SER A 300 15.20 -18.28 7.78
N VAL A 301 15.95 -17.48 8.54
CA VAL A 301 16.59 -16.24 8.06
C VAL A 301 18.08 -16.39 8.33
N GLY A 302 18.90 -16.25 7.29
CA GLY A 302 20.31 -16.66 7.26
C GLY A 302 21.09 -16.44 8.56
N GLY A 303 21.72 -17.52 9.05
CA GLY A 303 22.67 -17.51 10.17
C GLY A 303 22.13 -17.89 11.55
N GLY A 304 20.83 -18.17 11.70
CA GLY A 304 20.22 -18.58 12.98
C GLY A 304 19.03 -19.54 12.84
N ASP A 305 18.61 -20.10 13.98
CA ASP A 305 17.55 -21.11 14.15
C ASP A 305 16.21 -20.79 13.44
N PRO A 306 15.40 -21.82 13.08
CA PRO A 306 14.10 -21.65 12.41
C PRO A 306 13.06 -20.86 13.24
N PHE A 307 12.31 -19.94 12.59
CA PHE A 307 11.43 -18.94 13.21
C PHE A 307 9.95 -19.37 13.29
N THR A 308 9.33 -19.37 14.46
CA THR A 308 7.91 -19.75 14.66
C THR A 308 6.92 -18.68 14.16
N ALA A 309 5.93 -19.08 13.34
CA ALA A 309 4.78 -18.23 13.01
C ALA A 309 3.96 -17.95 14.29
N LEU A 310 3.95 -16.70 14.75
CA LEU A 310 3.05 -16.26 15.83
C LEU A 310 1.83 -15.58 15.22
N THR A 311 0.69 -16.26 15.28
CA THR A 311 -0.60 -15.61 15.32
C THR A 311 -0.85 -15.18 16.78
N ASN A 312 -1.40 -13.98 16.98
CA ASN A 312 -1.64 -13.34 18.27
C ASN A 312 -2.17 -14.31 19.35
N THR A 313 -1.28 -14.89 20.16
CA THR A 313 -1.63 -15.61 21.40
C THR A 313 -0.56 -15.33 22.47
N PRO A 314 -0.95 -14.99 23.71
CA PRO A 314 0.00 -14.73 24.77
C PRO A 314 0.34 -16.04 25.49
N ARG A 315 1.56 -16.56 25.30
CA ARG A 315 2.38 -17.27 26.32
C ARG A 315 3.57 -18.01 25.68
N ASN A 316 4.78 -17.49 25.86
CA ASN A 316 5.86 -18.14 26.63
C ASN A 316 7.21 -17.45 26.36
N ARG A 317 7.84 -16.99 27.44
CA ARG A 317 9.18 -16.38 27.49
C ARG A 317 10.24 -17.46 27.31
N ALA A 318 10.90 -17.44 26.15
CA ALA A 318 12.29 -17.88 25.97
C ALA A 318 12.84 -17.06 24.79
N THR A 319 13.94 -16.34 25.03
CA THR A 319 14.63 -15.44 24.10
C THR A 319 15.25 -16.20 22.94
N ARG A 320 14.42 -16.53 21.94
CA ARG A 320 14.84 -16.78 20.56
C ARG A 320 14.78 -15.45 19.81
N ALA A 321 15.64 -15.22 18.82
CA ALA A 321 15.37 -14.19 17.82
C ALA A 321 14.04 -14.58 17.16
N ARG A 322 12.96 -13.86 17.46
CA ARG A 322 11.63 -14.12 16.92
C ARG A 322 11.37 -13.10 15.84
N ILE A 323 10.91 -13.58 14.69
CA ILE A 323 10.35 -12.74 13.64
C ILE A 323 8.86 -12.90 13.70
N ASP A 324 8.15 -11.80 13.94
CA ASP A 324 6.69 -11.79 13.93
C ASP A 324 6.20 -11.75 12.48
N ILE A 325 5.08 -12.42 12.20
CA ILE A 325 4.48 -12.44 10.86
C ILE A 325 3.20 -11.62 10.89
N VAL A 326 3.07 -10.69 9.95
CA VAL A 326 1.85 -9.92 9.73
C VAL A 326 1.33 -10.20 8.34
N SER A 327 0.06 -10.62 8.25
CA SER A 327 -0.66 -10.78 7.00
C SER A 327 -2.09 -10.26 7.05
N CYS A 328 -2.66 -9.96 5.88
CA CYS A 328 -3.98 -9.36 5.75
C CYS A 328 -5.14 -10.29 6.08
N GLN A 329 -4.94 -11.60 5.95
CA GLN A 329 -6.09 -12.49 5.73
C GLN A 329 -6.77 -12.89 7.05
N ASN A 330 -7.82 -12.14 7.39
CA ASN A 330 -8.99 -12.52 8.21
C ASN A 330 -10.17 -11.52 8.07
N SER A 331 -10.21 -10.72 7.00
CA SER A 331 -11.10 -9.56 6.77
C SER A 331 -12.31 -9.83 5.87
N THR A 332 -12.61 -11.08 5.50
CA THR A 332 -13.90 -11.37 4.84
C THR A 332 -15.02 -11.27 5.87
N PRO A 333 -16.03 -10.39 5.70
CA PRO A 333 -17.20 -10.44 6.55
C PRO A 333 -17.95 -11.73 6.22
N VAL A 334 -17.85 -12.72 7.10
CA VAL A 334 -18.85 -13.78 7.17
C VAL A 334 -20.08 -13.11 7.79
N ALA A 335 -21.13 -12.91 6.99
CA ALA A 335 -22.43 -12.59 7.53
C ALA A 335 -22.97 -13.87 8.18
N ASP A 336 -22.73 -14.04 9.48
CA ASP A 336 -23.45 -15.03 10.27
C ASP A 336 -23.86 -14.40 11.62
N ASP A 337 -25.18 -14.43 11.83
CA ASP A 337 -25.89 -14.07 13.05
C ASP A 337 -25.56 -15.04 14.19
N ASN A 338 -25.54 -14.50 15.41
CA ASN A 338 -25.45 -15.20 16.70
C ASN A 338 -24.10 -15.87 17.05
N ASP A 339 -23.34 -15.29 17.98
CA ASP A 339 -23.28 -15.80 19.36
C ASP A 339 -22.50 -14.87 20.29
N SER A 340 -22.82 -15.00 21.57
CA SER A 340 -22.48 -14.18 22.71
C SER A 340 -21.32 -14.75 23.53
N GLY A 341 -20.36 -13.88 23.89
CA GLY A 341 -19.60 -13.95 25.14
C GLY A 341 -18.31 -14.77 25.17
N ALA A 342 -17.17 -14.09 25.34
CA ALA A 342 -16.27 -14.19 26.51
C ALA A 342 -14.95 -13.45 26.24
N CYS A 343 -14.42 -12.80 27.28
CA CYS A 343 -13.44 -11.72 27.24
C CYS A 343 -12.02 -12.20 27.62
N GLY A 344 -10.97 -11.61 27.02
CA GLY A 344 -9.58 -11.80 27.45
C GLY A 344 -8.53 -10.93 26.74
N ALA A 345 -8.46 -9.63 27.09
CA ALA A 345 -7.28 -8.75 27.30
C ALA A 345 -6.00 -8.95 26.42
N VAL A 346 -5.36 -7.99 25.73
CA VAL A 346 -5.36 -6.51 25.68
C VAL A 346 -4.80 -6.07 24.30
N ALA A 347 -5.60 -5.34 23.51
CA ALA A 347 -5.19 -4.18 22.72
C ALA A 347 -6.45 -3.30 22.65
N ARG A 348 -6.38 -2.06 23.16
CA ARG A 348 -7.57 -1.27 23.51
C ARG A 348 -8.37 -0.85 22.26
N ARG A 349 -9.48 -1.55 22.02
CA ARG A 349 -10.82 -1.11 21.58
C ARG A 349 -10.94 0.21 20.80
N HIS A 350 -11.46 0.11 19.58
CA HIS A 350 -12.88 0.38 19.30
C HIS A 350 -13.37 -0.38 18.05
N CYS A 351 -13.90 -1.59 18.25
CA CYS A 351 -14.76 -2.27 17.27
C CYS A 351 -16.21 -2.09 17.69
N ARG A 352 -16.95 -1.24 16.98
CA ARG A 352 -18.41 -1.32 16.84
C ARG A 352 -18.82 -0.80 15.45
N GLY A 353 -19.17 -1.72 14.56
CA GLY A 353 -19.99 -1.47 13.37
C GLY A 353 -19.25 -1.05 12.10
N ARG A 354 -19.44 -1.87 11.05
CA ARG A 354 -19.16 -1.67 9.62
C ARG A 354 -17.68 -1.57 9.21
N GLY A 355 -17.26 -2.51 8.35
CA GLY A 355 -15.95 -2.69 7.70
C GLY A 355 -14.87 -1.64 8.00
N TRP A 356 -13.86 -2.02 8.78
CA TRP A 356 -12.69 -1.19 9.00
C TRP A 356 -11.46 -1.87 8.42
N VAL A 357 -10.73 -1.11 7.61
CA VAL A 357 -9.34 -1.36 7.22
C VAL A 357 -8.53 -1.59 8.51
N ASN A 358 -7.97 -2.79 8.67
CA ASN A 358 -7.16 -3.13 9.84
C ASN A 358 -5.81 -2.41 9.72
N ALA A 359 -5.73 -1.19 10.26
CA ALA A 359 -4.48 -0.46 10.43
C ALA A 359 -3.86 -0.83 11.80
N ILE A 360 -2.68 -1.42 11.80
CA ILE A 360 -1.88 -1.68 13.01
C ILE A 360 -0.78 -0.63 13.07
N ASP A 361 -0.76 0.14 14.14
CA ASP A 361 0.33 1.09 14.38
C ASP A 361 1.51 0.37 15.06
N ALA A 362 2.60 0.17 14.32
CA ALA A 362 3.83 -0.38 14.87
C ALA A 362 4.63 0.73 15.58
N HIS A 363 4.04 1.26 16.67
CA HIS A 363 4.64 2.31 17.48
C HIS A 363 5.67 1.81 18.50
N CYS A 364 5.85 0.50 18.64
CA CYS A 364 6.75 -0.09 19.63
C CYS A 364 7.59 -1.23 19.02
N ILE A 365 8.76 -0.87 18.50
CA ILE A 365 9.93 -1.77 18.40
C ILE A 365 11.11 -1.06 19.05
#